data_AF-A0AAD7FYT5-F1
#
_entry.id   AF-A0AAD7FYT5-F1
#
_cell.length_a   1.000
_cell.length_b   1.000
_cell.length_c   1.000
_cell.angle_alpha   90.00
_cell.angle_beta   90.00
_cell.angle_gamma   90.00
#
_symmetry.space_group_name_H-M   'P 1'
#
loop_
_entity.id
_entity.type
_entity.pdbx_description
1 polymer ?
#
loop_
_entity_poly.entity_id
_entity_poly.type
_entity_poly.pdbx_seq_one_letter_code
_entity_poly.pdbx_strand_id
1 'polypeptide(L)'
;MQLSASFLALLATVVSGLVASTDARPLRRSSGPMVTVSMRRVARNEHIHPEIRHQQQVNRAHRLAARVAGVEGPSDAQLMENIERRAALLEPEVKRYTAPPPVDFDGPVVNVVEDDAASTSSSNPSTNLATHSDTILPDGADTQFIAQIPIGSPLRNFNIILDSGSSDFWVDSTNCTAQSGGGGCGNHNFVGSQNSATFVDSRKAFSVQYGSGAAAGVIVNDTVVLGGVQMKNLAFGAAQSISSSFSNDANTDGLMGLAKQSLSNMGVPTPVQALKATGIINDAITSFRLPRSLDHQNIGEVTFGALDTTKFDSSTLVTVPSLNSGFWLINMDGVSVNGASINLSSGSGKRTAIMDTGTTLMVVSATDVDPIHEQIPGAVKTGTGSWKVPCNTTASVALKFGGRSFAINSKDLPFASGGRTDGLCTSGIGAFAAGGSNPNQWLVGDTFLKSVYFSTNEDKDTVSLAEVSN
;
A
#
# COMPACT_ATOMS: atom_id res chain seq x y z
N MET A 1 52.59 28.39 -65.80
CA MET A 1 53.06 27.52 -64.71
C MET A 1 51.87 26.75 -64.18
N GLN A 2 51.83 25.45 -64.47
CA GLN A 2 50.89 24.50 -63.85
C GLN A 2 51.25 24.37 -62.37
N LEU A 3 50.26 24.53 -61.48
CA LEU A 3 50.33 24.04 -60.10
C LEU A 3 49.27 22.94 -59.98
N SER A 4 49.71 21.72 -60.23
CA SER A 4 49.02 20.50 -59.84
C SER A 4 49.12 20.36 -58.32
N ALA A 5 48.09 20.76 -57.58
CA ALA A 5 47.91 20.40 -56.19
C ALA A 5 46.87 19.27 -56.12
N SER A 6 47.36 18.06 -55.85
CA SER A 6 46.62 16.82 -55.82
C SER A 6 45.51 16.81 -54.76
N PHE A 7 44.31 16.40 -55.18
CA PHE A 7 43.12 16.16 -54.34
C PHE A 7 43.33 15.15 -53.18
N LEU A 8 44.49 14.48 -53.12
CA LEU A 8 44.84 13.57 -52.02
C LEU A 8 45.24 14.29 -50.71
N ALA A 9 45.64 15.56 -50.74
CA ALA A 9 46.06 16.26 -49.52
C ALA A 9 44.88 16.77 -48.67
N LEU A 10 43.67 16.87 -49.23
CA LEU A 10 42.49 17.33 -48.49
C LEU A 10 41.75 16.19 -47.76
N LEU A 11 42.00 14.93 -48.13
CA LEU A 11 41.40 13.77 -47.46
C LEU A 11 42.16 13.34 -46.20
N ALA A 12 43.44 13.71 -46.07
CA ALA A 12 44.26 13.34 -44.91
C ALA A 12 43.95 14.16 -43.64
N THR A 13 43.28 15.31 -43.74
CA THR A 13 42.86 16.12 -42.58
C THR A 13 41.42 15.85 -42.13
N VAL A 14 40.63 15.08 -42.88
CA VAL A 14 39.23 14.75 -42.51
C VAL A 14 39.10 13.36 -41.88
N VAL A 15 40.14 12.53 -41.91
CA VAL A 15 40.10 11.15 -41.37
C VAL A 15 40.75 10.99 -39.99
N SER A 16 41.41 12.02 -39.44
CA SER A 16 42.00 11.96 -38.07
C SER A 16 41.07 12.45 -36.94
N GLY A 17 39.76 12.60 -37.20
CA GLY A 17 38.77 13.05 -36.20
C GLY A 17 37.85 11.97 -35.63
N LEU A 18 38.00 10.70 -36.02
CA LEU A 18 37.00 9.65 -35.75
C LEU A 18 37.58 8.39 -35.09
N VAL A 19 38.43 8.52 -34.08
CA VAL A 19 38.60 7.47 -33.05
C VAL A 19 38.97 8.12 -31.71
N ALA A 20 38.08 8.97 -31.18
CA ALA A 20 37.99 9.09 -29.73
C ALA A 20 36.86 8.14 -29.33
N SER A 21 37.22 6.97 -28.79
CA SER A 21 36.28 6.18 -28.00
C SER A 21 35.92 7.05 -26.79
N THR A 22 34.87 7.86 -26.94
CA THR A 22 34.17 8.39 -25.79
C THR A 22 33.52 7.17 -25.14
N ASP A 23 34.26 6.51 -24.26
CA ASP A 23 33.67 5.81 -23.14
C ASP A 23 32.90 6.88 -22.35
N ALA A 24 31.68 7.17 -22.81
CA ALA A 24 30.66 7.72 -21.96
C ALA A 24 30.40 6.62 -20.93
N ARG A 25 31.25 6.58 -19.90
CA ARG A 25 30.90 5.92 -18.65
C ARG A 25 29.49 6.41 -18.35
N PRO A 26 28.53 5.52 -18.09
CA PRO A 26 27.27 5.96 -17.52
C PRO A 26 27.66 6.83 -16.35
N LEU A 27 27.23 8.10 -16.36
CA LEU A 27 27.18 8.86 -15.13
C LEU A 27 26.33 7.99 -14.23
N ARG A 28 26.98 7.23 -13.35
CA ARG A 28 26.35 6.71 -12.15
C ARG A 28 25.86 8.00 -11.49
N ARG A 29 24.60 8.36 -11.75
CA ARG A 29 23.88 9.23 -10.82
C ARG A 29 24.11 8.51 -9.51
N SER A 30 24.93 9.09 -8.66
CA SER A 30 24.97 8.69 -7.28
C SER A 30 23.51 8.81 -6.86
N SER A 31 22.82 7.69 -6.72
CA SER A 31 21.64 7.66 -5.88
C SER A 31 22.12 8.32 -4.58
N GLY A 32 21.39 9.32 -4.11
CA GLY A 32 21.67 9.87 -2.79
C GLY A 32 21.68 8.73 -1.76
N PRO A 33 22.15 8.98 -0.53
CA PRO A 33 21.97 8.01 0.53
C PRO A 33 20.49 7.64 0.59
N MET A 34 20.22 6.33 0.58
CA MET A 34 18.88 5.76 0.57
C MET A 34 18.75 4.75 1.69
N VAL A 35 17.54 4.63 2.24
CA VAL A 35 17.21 3.72 3.33
C VAL A 35 16.14 2.76 2.84
N THR A 36 16.43 1.47 2.81
CA THR A 36 15.49 0.46 2.31
C THR A 36 14.99 -0.42 3.44
N VAL A 37 13.68 -0.59 3.51
CA VAL A 37 12.99 -1.47 4.45
C VAL A 37 12.29 -2.57 3.65
N SER A 38 12.59 -3.83 3.96
CA SER A 38 11.86 -4.96 3.40
C SER A 38 10.42 -4.95 3.92
N MET A 39 9.48 -5.10 3.00
CA MET A 39 8.07 -5.30 3.32
C MET A 39 7.67 -6.73 2.97
N ARG A 40 6.74 -7.26 3.74
CA ARG A 40 6.07 -8.51 3.45
C ARG A 40 4.58 -8.27 3.37
N ARG A 41 3.93 -9.18 2.68
CA ARG A 41 2.47 -9.28 2.65
C ARG A 41 1.98 -10.00 3.91
N VAL A 42 0.78 -9.63 4.38
CA VAL A 42 0.01 -10.46 5.31
C VAL A 42 -0.96 -11.35 4.54
N ALA A 43 -0.97 -12.64 4.87
CA ALA A 43 -1.86 -13.60 4.24
C ALA A 43 -3.32 -13.42 4.68
N ARG A 44 -4.23 -13.82 3.79
CA ARG A 44 -5.68 -13.79 3.98
C ARG A 44 -6.07 -14.50 5.29
N ASN A 45 -6.87 -13.82 6.12
CA ASN A 45 -7.60 -14.46 7.21
C ASN A 45 -8.74 -15.32 6.62
N GLU A 46 -8.72 -16.64 6.80
CA GLU A 46 -9.71 -17.56 6.20
C GLU A 46 -11.15 -17.37 6.69
N HIS A 47 -11.34 -16.70 7.82
CA HIS A 47 -12.62 -16.62 8.51
C HIS A 47 -13.60 -15.58 7.93
N ILE A 48 -13.16 -14.72 6.99
CA ILE A 48 -14.02 -13.68 6.38
C ILE A 48 -14.24 -14.00 4.91
N HIS A 49 -15.52 -14.18 4.53
CA HIS A 49 -15.92 -14.44 3.14
C HIS A 49 -15.45 -13.32 2.19
N PRO A 50 -14.91 -13.62 1.00
CA PRO A 50 -14.33 -12.62 0.10
C PRO A 50 -15.23 -11.47 -0.30
N GLU A 51 -16.51 -11.72 -0.55
CA GLU A 51 -17.46 -10.65 -0.90
C GLU A 51 -17.64 -9.65 0.25
N ILE A 52 -17.58 -10.13 1.50
CA ILE A 52 -17.61 -9.27 2.70
C ILE A 52 -16.33 -8.46 2.78
N ARG A 53 -15.17 -9.09 2.54
CA ARG A 53 -13.89 -8.39 2.51
C ARG A 53 -13.82 -7.35 1.41
N HIS A 54 -14.28 -7.69 0.21
CA HIS A 54 -14.38 -6.76 -0.90
C HIS A 54 -15.24 -5.56 -0.49
N GLN A 55 -16.40 -5.80 0.14
CA GLN A 55 -17.24 -4.70 0.63
C GLN A 55 -16.55 -3.87 1.72
N GLN A 56 -15.78 -4.48 2.63
CA GLN A 56 -14.97 -3.75 3.61
C GLN A 56 -13.94 -2.83 2.93
N GLN A 57 -13.27 -3.31 1.87
CA GLN A 57 -12.31 -2.50 1.11
C GLN A 57 -13.00 -1.35 0.35
N VAL A 58 -14.18 -1.60 -0.25
CA VAL A 58 -15.01 -0.54 -0.83
C VAL A 58 -15.43 0.49 0.22
N ASN A 59 -15.86 0.04 1.40
CA ASN A 59 -16.21 0.93 2.51
C ASN A 59 -15.02 1.79 2.98
N ARG A 60 -13.81 1.22 3.03
CA ARG A 60 -12.57 1.98 3.31
C ARG A 60 -12.34 3.07 2.27
N ALA A 61 -12.47 2.70 0.98
CA ALA A 61 -12.33 3.63 -0.13
C ALA A 61 -13.35 4.78 -0.05
N HIS A 62 -14.59 4.52 0.34
CA HIS A 62 -15.61 5.55 0.52
C HIS A 62 -15.23 6.63 1.51
N ARG A 63 -14.76 6.22 2.70
CA ARG A 63 -14.34 7.15 3.73
C ARG A 63 -13.12 7.95 3.30
N LEU A 64 -12.17 7.31 2.62
CA LEU A 64 -11.01 8.00 2.08
C LEU A 64 -11.43 9.03 1.03
N ALA A 65 -12.30 8.67 0.09
CA ALA A 65 -12.81 9.59 -0.93
C ALA A 65 -13.55 10.79 -0.31
N ALA A 66 -14.37 10.57 0.73
CA ALA A 66 -15.02 11.64 1.47
C ALA A 66 -14.01 12.58 2.15
N ARG A 67 -12.97 12.01 2.79
CA ARG A 67 -11.87 12.78 3.40
C ARG A 67 -11.13 13.62 2.35
N VAL A 68 -10.86 13.06 1.17
CA VAL A 68 -10.21 13.78 0.07
C VAL A 68 -11.08 14.92 -0.45
N ALA A 69 -12.39 14.71 -0.52
CA ALA A 69 -13.36 15.73 -0.92
C ALA A 69 -13.63 16.77 0.17
N GLY A 70 -13.11 16.59 1.39
CA GLY A 70 -13.37 17.47 2.53
C GLY A 70 -14.82 17.44 3.00
N VAL A 71 -15.54 16.34 2.75
CA VAL A 71 -16.93 16.14 3.15
C VAL A 71 -17.03 15.06 4.22
N GLU A 72 -18.14 15.05 4.95
CA GLU A 72 -18.42 13.99 5.91
C GLU A 72 -18.60 12.65 5.18
N GLY A 73 -17.87 11.64 5.64
CA GLY A 73 -17.96 10.30 5.09
C GLY A 73 -19.16 9.51 5.65
N PRO A 74 -19.43 8.31 5.10
CA PRO A 74 -20.48 7.46 5.62
C PRO A 74 -20.22 7.03 7.08
N SER A 75 -21.30 6.99 7.85
CA SER A 75 -21.27 6.54 9.24
C SER A 75 -20.95 5.04 9.35
N ASP A 76 -20.48 4.58 10.51
CA ASP A 76 -20.25 3.15 10.74
C ASP A 76 -21.52 2.32 10.48
N ALA A 77 -22.69 2.86 10.84
CA ALA A 77 -23.97 2.20 10.59
C ALA A 77 -24.26 2.03 9.09
N GLN A 78 -24.02 3.05 8.27
CA GLN A 78 -24.18 2.96 6.81
C GLN A 78 -23.20 1.96 6.19
N LEU A 79 -21.96 1.94 6.67
CA LEU A 79 -20.96 0.99 6.19
C LEU A 79 -21.31 -0.45 6.59
N MET A 80 -21.85 -0.65 7.79
CA MET A 80 -22.34 -1.95 8.24
C MET A 80 -23.57 -2.40 7.46
N GLU A 81 -24.49 -1.50 7.13
CA GLU A 81 -25.64 -1.81 6.27
C GLU A 81 -25.19 -2.32 4.89
N ASN A 82 -24.14 -1.72 4.31
CA ASN A 82 -23.54 -2.21 3.06
C ASN A 82 -23.01 -3.65 3.20
N ILE A 83 -22.39 -3.98 4.33
CA ILE A 83 -21.88 -5.32 4.64
C ILE A 83 -23.03 -6.31 4.82
N GLU A 84 -24.08 -5.94 5.56
CA GLU A 84 -25.26 -6.78 5.79
C GLU A 84 -26.01 -7.06 4.49
N ARG A 85 -26.21 -6.03 3.65
CA ARG A 85 -26.83 -6.18 2.32
C ARG A 85 -26.02 -7.14 1.44
N ARG A 86 -24.68 -7.04 1.49
CA ARG A 86 -23.78 -7.96 0.78
C ARG A 86 -23.93 -9.39 1.32
N ALA A 87 -23.93 -9.56 2.63
CA ALA A 87 -24.06 -10.85 3.29
C ALA A 87 -25.39 -11.54 2.98
N ALA A 88 -26.49 -10.79 2.92
CA ALA A 88 -27.83 -11.31 2.64
C ALA A 88 -27.95 -11.94 1.23
N LEU A 89 -27.09 -11.53 0.30
CA LEU A 89 -27.07 -12.00 -1.09
C LEU A 89 -26.10 -13.17 -1.31
N LEU A 90 -25.41 -13.63 -0.26
CA LEU A 90 -24.59 -14.85 -0.29
C LEU A 90 -25.49 -16.07 -0.07
N GLU A 91 -25.20 -17.17 -0.80
CA GLU A 91 -25.98 -18.40 -0.71
C GLU A 91 -25.95 -19.02 0.71
N PRO A 92 -26.99 -19.79 1.11
CA PRO A 92 -27.18 -20.23 2.50
C PRO A 92 -26.03 -21.07 3.10
N GLU A 93 -25.27 -21.82 2.30
CA GLU A 93 -24.11 -22.61 2.78
C GLU A 93 -22.96 -21.75 3.31
N VAL A 94 -22.98 -20.43 3.03
CA VAL A 94 -21.97 -19.45 3.46
C VAL A 94 -22.34 -18.75 4.78
N LYS A 95 -23.57 -18.95 5.30
CA LYS A 95 -24.05 -18.30 6.54
C LYS A 95 -23.37 -18.78 7.83
N ARG A 96 -22.46 -19.77 7.77
CA ARG A 96 -21.64 -20.19 8.92
C ARG A 96 -20.49 -19.22 9.25
N TYR A 97 -20.19 -18.25 8.39
CA TYR A 97 -19.05 -17.33 8.55
C TYR A 97 -19.39 -15.99 9.23
N THR A 98 -20.62 -15.79 9.71
CA THR A 98 -21.05 -14.53 10.36
C THR A 98 -21.35 -14.67 11.85
N ALA A 99 -21.23 -15.86 12.44
CA ALA A 99 -21.39 -16.05 13.87
C ALA A 99 -20.01 -16.31 14.51
N PRO A 100 -19.55 -15.49 15.48
CA PRO A 100 -18.48 -15.96 16.35
C PRO A 100 -18.93 -17.26 17.02
N PRO A 101 -18.02 -18.22 17.28
CA PRO A 101 -18.39 -19.42 18.02
C PRO A 101 -19.06 -19.02 19.34
N PRO A 102 -20.09 -19.75 19.82
CA PRO A 102 -20.61 -19.51 21.16
C PRO A 102 -19.44 -19.61 22.14
N VAL A 103 -19.20 -18.54 22.88
CA VAL A 103 -18.28 -18.58 24.02
C VAL A 103 -19.00 -19.41 25.08
N ASP A 104 -18.58 -20.66 25.24
CA ASP A 104 -19.00 -21.48 26.36
C ASP A 104 -18.30 -20.97 27.61
N PHE A 105 -19.02 -20.21 28.42
CA PHE A 105 -18.51 -19.63 29.67
C PHE A 105 -18.46 -20.64 30.83
N ASP A 106 -18.87 -21.90 30.62
CA ASP A 106 -18.93 -22.93 31.66
C ASP A 106 -18.02 -24.17 31.40
N GLY A 107 -17.12 -24.09 30.41
CA GLY A 107 -16.12 -25.13 30.17
C GLY A 107 -14.94 -25.07 31.17
N PRO A 108 -14.49 -26.21 31.75
CA PRO A 108 -13.41 -26.20 32.73
C PRO A 108 -12.09 -25.72 32.10
N VAL A 109 -11.42 -24.80 32.79
CA VAL A 109 -10.08 -24.29 32.46
C VAL A 109 -9.10 -25.45 32.48
N VAL A 110 -8.67 -25.91 31.31
CA VAL A 110 -7.55 -26.85 31.19
C VAL A 110 -6.27 -26.02 31.15
N ASN A 111 -5.54 -26.02 32.27
CA ASN A 111 -4.18 -25.51 32.33
C ASN A 111 -3.29 -26.42 31.47
N VAL A 112 -2.83 -25.94 30.31
CA VAL A 112 -1.69 -26.54 29.62
C VAL A 112 -0.43 -25.86 30.15
N VAL A 113 0.20 -26.55 31.10
CA VAL A 113 1.60 -26.34 31.46
C VAL A 113 2.42 -27.08 30.41
N GLU A 114 3.32 -26.41 29.71
CA GLU A 114 4.49 -27.06 29.12
C GLU A 114 5.76 -26.29 29.49
N ASP A 115 6.73 -27.08 29.96
CA ASP A 115 7.92 -26.74 30.72
C ASP A 115 8.99 -25.97 29.94
N ASP A 116 9.72 -25.14 30.69
CA ASP A 116 11.00 -24.54 30.34
C ASP A 116 12.15 -25.58 30.23
N ALA A 117 13.09 -25.36 29.31
CA ALA A 117 14.53 -25.18 29.57
C ALA A 117 15.50 -25.79 28.51
N ALA A 118 16.41 -24.94 28.01
CA ALA A 118 17.88 -25.11 27.88
C ALA A 118 18.43 -24.27 26.70
N SER A 119 18.94 -23.05 26.93
CA SER A 119 20.34 -22.67 27.24
C SER A 119 21.31 -22.52 26.05
N THR A 120 21.61 -21.24 25.76
CA THR A 120 22.91 -20.63 25.37
C THR A 120 23.72 -21.18 24.18
N SER A 121 23.86 -20.37 23.13
CA SER A 121 25.18 -19.94 22.62
C SER A 121 25.10 -18.65 21.80
N SER A 122 26.08 -17.79 21.99
CA SER A 122 26.29 -16.52 21.30
C SER A 122 26.65 -16.71 19.82
N SER A 123 25.87 -16.13 18.93
CA SER A 123 26.33 -15.68 17.60
C SER A 123 25.33 -14.68 17.03
N ASN A 124 25.82 -13.56 16.48
CA ASN A 124 25.03 -12.63 15.68
C ASN A 124 24.36 -13.37 14.51
N PRO A 125 23.05 -13.20 14.28
CA PRO A 125 22.49 -13.45 12.98
C PRO A 125 21.81 -12.18 12.45
N SER A 126 22.32 -11.68 11.33
CA SER A 126 21.49 -11.03 10.33
C SER A 126 20.24 -11.89 10.08
N THR A 127 19.11 -11.54 10.68
CA THR A 127 17.87 -12.31 10.57
C THR A 127 17.23 -12.02 9.21
N ASN A 128 17.67 -12.80 8.23
CA ASN A 128 17.05 -12.94 6.93
C ASN A 128 15.67 -13.61 7.12
N LEU A 129 14.65 -12.81 7.40
CA LEU A 129 13.27 -13.23 7.70
C LEU A 129 12.44 -13.55 6.44
N ALA A 130 13.09 -13.76 5.30
CA ALA A 130 12.46 -14.26 4.09
C ALA A 130 11.92 -15.71 4.21
N THR A 131 12.14 -16.38 5.34
CA THR A 131 11.87 -17.81 5.55
C THR A 131 10.56 -18.12 6.28
N HIS A 132 9.76 -17.13 6.69
CA HIS A 132 8.47 -17.36 7.37
C HIS A 132 7.26 -16.98 6.50
N SER A 133 7.37 -17.13 5.18
CA SER A 133 6.30 -16.87 4.19
C SER A 133 5.36 -18.06 3.96
N ASP A 134 5.38 -19.09 4.81
CA ASP A 134 4.93 -20.44 4.44
C ASP A 134 3.46 -20.76 4.74
N THR A 135 2.54 -19.81 4.53
CA THR A 135 1.12 -20.19 4.36
C THR A 135 0.51 -19.44 3.19
N ILE A 136 0.79 -19.98 2.00
CA ILE A 136 0.23 -19.53 0.74
C ILE A 136 -1.06 -20.30 0.53
N LEU A 137 -2.20 -19.61 0.70
CA LEU A 137 -3.48 -20.15 0.33
C LEU A 137 -3.62 -20.15 -1.20
N PRO A 138 -4.24 -21.18 -1.79
CA PRO A 138 -4.43 -21.29 -3.25
C PRO A 138 -5.31 -20.18 -3.86
N ASP A 139 -5.77 -19.20 -3.08
CA ASP A 139 -6.69 -18.13 -3.47
C ASP A 139 -6.12 -16.69 -3.36
N GLY A 140 -4.79 -16.51 -3.19
CA GLY A 140 -4.02 -15.36 -3.70
C GLY A 140 -4.37 -13.91 -3.25
N ALA A 141 -5.33 -13.69 -2.36
CA ALA A 141 -5.78 -12.33 -2.04
C ALA A 141 -4.76 -11.58 -1.14
N ASP A 142 -3.97 -10.68 -1.72
CA ASP A 142 -3.12 -9.72 -0.99
C ASP A 142 -4.01 -8.69 -0.29
N THR A 143 -3.85 -8.48 1.04
CA THR A 143 -4.76 -7.59 1.80
C THR A 143 -4.08 -6.41 2.49
N GLN A 144 -2.78 -6.49 2.76
CA GLN A 144 -1.98 -5.41 3.34
C GLN A 144 -0.49 -5.70 3.20
N PHE A 145 0.30 -4.63 3.11
CA PHE A 145 1.75 -4.65 3.10
C PHE A 145 2.28 -4.07 4.39
N ILE A 146 3.11 -4.86 5.08
CA ILE A 146 3.66 -4.52 6.38
C ILE A 146 5.18 -4.61 6.36
N ALA A 147 5.82 -3.82 7.20
CA ALA A 147 7.25 -3.93 7.49
C ALA A 147 7.46 -4.19 8.98
N GLN A 148 8.56 -4.87 9.30
CA GLN A 148 8.98 -5.02 10.69
C GLN A 148 9.87 -3.83 11.07
N ILE A 149 9.39 -3.00 11.99
CA ILE A 149 10.04 -1.77 12.43
C ILE A 149 10.48 -1.95 13.88
N PRO A 150 11.80 -2.01 14.17
CA PRO A 150 12.29 -2.01 15.54
C PRO A 150 12.09 -0.65 16.21
N ILE A 151 11.50 -0.63 17.41
CA ILE A 151 11.20 0.57 18.19
C ILE A 151 11.60 0.37 19.65
N GLY A 152 12.08 1.43 20.30
CA GLY A 152 12.35 1.50 21.73
C GLY A 152 13.78 1.15 22.16
N SER A 153 14.00 1.11 23.47
CA SER A 153 15.24 0.66 24.11
C SER A 153 14.93 -0.19 25.35
N PRO A 154 15.09 -1.53 25.31
CA PRO A 154 15.64 -2.32 24.21
C PRO A 154 14.74 -2.30 22.97
N LEU A 155 15.35 -2.49 21.79
CA LEU A 155 14.62 -2.54 20.53
C LEU A 155 13.69 -3.75 20.51
N ARG A 156 12.42 -3.52 20.16
CA ARG A 156 11.42 -4.55 19.89
C ARG A 156 10.83 -4.36 18.51
N ASN A 157 10.50 -5.46 17.86
CA ASN A 157 9.95 -5.43 16.51
C ASN A 157 8.45 -5.21 16.53
N PHE A 158 7.97 -4.29 15.68
CA PHE A 158 6.56 -4.00 15.46
C PHE A 158 6.21 -4.26 13.99
N ASN A 159 5.07 -4.90 13.73
CA ASN A 159 4.54 -5.09 12.37
C ASN A 159 3.72 -3.85 11.98
N ILE A 160 4.23 -3.05 11.05
CA ILE A 160 3.64 -1.75 10.72
C ILE A 160 3.12 -1.74 9.29
N ILE A 161 1.86 -1.34 9.09
CA ILE A 161 1.28 -1.10 7.76
C ILE A 161 1.99 0.09 7.11
N LEU A 162 2.41 -0.05 5.85
CA LEU A 162 3.01 1.04 5.07
C LEU A 162 1.97 1.68 4.14
N ASP A 163 1.47 2.85 4.53
CA ASP A 163 0.27 3.44 3.95
C ASP A 163 0.56 4.79 3.28
N SER A 164 0.56 4.83 1.94
CA SER A 164 0.70 6.07 1.17
C SER A 164 -0.61 6.87 1.00
N GLY A 165 -1.72 6.38 1.54
CA GLY A 165 -3.01 7.07 1.64
C GLY A 165 -3.20 7.89 2.92
N SER A 166 -2.23 7.87 3.85
CA SER A 166 -2.28 8.68 5.09
C SER A 166 -0.89 9.16 5.52
N SER A 167 -0.81 10.01 6.55
CA SER A 167 0.46 10.69 6.95
C SER A 167 0.88 10.52 8.40
N ASP A 168 -0.03 10.05 9.25
CA ASP A 168 0.27 9.86 10.66
C ASP A 168 0.94 8.50 10.86
N PHE A 169 2.05 8.46 11.62
CA PHE A 169 2.67 7.23 12.10
C PHE A 169 2.24 6.99 13.55
N TRP A 170 1.65 5.84 13.84
CA TRP A 170 1.30 5.43 15.20
C TRP A 170 1.51 3.93 15.42
N VAL A 171 1.68 3.59 16.69
CA VAL A 171 1.90 2.24 17.20
C VAL A 171 1.05 2.06 18.46
N ASP A 172 0.59 0.85 18.72
CA ASP A 172 -0.24 0.56 19.88
C ASP A 172 0.50 0.84 21.20
N SER A 173 -0.20 1.51 22.12
CA SER A 173 0.32 1.87 23.44
C SER A 173 0.10 0.75 24.44
N THR A 174 0.99 0.64 25.42
CA THR A 174 0.79 -0.23 26.59
C THR A 174 -0.45 0.15 27.43
N ASN A 175 -0.96 1.36 27.27
CA ASN A 175 -2.17 1.83 27.94
C ASN A 175 -3.41 1.67 27.04
N CYS A 176 -3.31 0.89 25.96
CA CYS A 176 -4.35 0.79 24.96
C CYS A 176 -5.58 0.02 25.46
N THR A 177 -6.75 0.58 25.16
CA THR A 177 -8.07 0.01 25.44
C THR A 177 -8.86 -0.13 24.13
N ALA A 178 -9.41 -1.32 23.87
CA ALA A 178 -10.19 -1.54 22.66
C ALA A 178 -11.56 -0.84 22.75
N GLN A 179 -11.97 -0.12 21.70
CA GLN A 179 -13.22 0.65 21.68
C GLN A 179 -14.50 -0.19 21.87
N SER A 180 -14.44 -1.51 21.66
CA SER A 180 -15.59 -2.41 21.79
C SER A 180 -15.90 -2.89 23.22
N GLY A 181 -15.22 -2.35 24.25
CA GLY A 181 -15.69 -2.44 25.64
C GLY A 181 -15.50 -3.78 26.37
N GLY A 182 -14.47 -4.58 26.07
CA GLY A 182 -14.26 -5.89 26.72
C GLY A 182 -12.83 -6.41 26.91
N GLY A 183 -11.77 -5.64 26.60
CA GLY A 183 -10.38 -6.09 26.75
C GLY A 183 -9.33 -5.13 26.18
N GLY A 184 -8.04 -5.50 26.30
CA GLY A 184 -6.89 -4.78 25.73
C GLY A 184 -6.91 -4.74 24.19
N CYS A 185 -6.01 -3.97 23.59
CA CYS A 185 -5.94 -3.74 22.13
C CYS A 185 -5.37 -4.93 21.33
N GLY A 186 -5.92 -6.13 21.55
CA GLY A 186 -5.51 -7.33 20.85
C GLY A 186 -4.16 -7.90 21.34
N ASN A 187 -3.67 -8.93 20.65
CA ASN A 187 -2.37 -9.55 20.92
C ASN A 187 -1.27 -8.85 20.13
N HIS A 188 -1.01 -7.58 20.46
CA HIS A 188 -0.08 -6.73 19.71
C HIS A 188 1.21 -6.47 20.52
N ASN A 189 2.24 -5.98 19.83
CA ASN A 189 3.37 -5.33 20.48
C ASN A 189 2.98 -3.91 20.89
N PHE A 190 3.39 -3.53 22.10
CA PHE A 190 3.02 -2.24 22.69
C PHE A 190 4.21 -1.38 23.05
N VAL A 191 4.13 -0.09 22.72
CA VAL A 191 5.09 0.95 23.10
C VAL A 191 4.66 1.70 24.37
N GLY A 192 5.61 2.00 25.24
CA GLY A 192 5.36 2.73 26.48
C GLY A 192 6.59 2.79 27.39
N SER A 193 6.53 3.67 28.40
CA SER A 193 7.61 3.89 29.37
C SER A 193 8.07 2.65 30.14
N GLN A 194 7.20 1.64 30.28
CA GLN A 194 7.50 0.36 30.90
C GLN A 194 8.34 -0.57 30.00
N ASN A 195 8.30 -0.36 28.68
CA ASN A 195 8.90 -1.25 27.69
C ASN A 195 10.09 -0.61 26.97
N SER A 196 10.28 0.71 27.09
CA SER A 196 11.34 1.45 26.43
C SER A 196 11.90 2.56 27.32
N ALA A 197 13.20 2.51 27.58
CA ALA A 197 13.94 3.52 28.33
C ALA A 197 14.12 4.84 27.57
N THR A 198 13.89 4.86 26.25
CA THR A 198 13.96 6.06 25.40
C THR A 198 12.60 6.67 25.09
N PHE A 199 11.53 6.12 25.65
CA PHE A 199 10.17 6.61 25.49
C PHE A 199 9.94 7.94 26.22
N VAL A 200 9.50 8.95 25.49
CA VAL A 200 9.17 10.28 26.03
C VAL A 200 7.78 10.71 25.58
N ASP A 201 6.85 10.80 26.53
CA ASP A 201 5.50 11.30 26.27
C ASP A 201 5.49 12.84 26.16
N SER A 202 5.00 13.37 25.04
CA SER A 202 4.86 14.81 24.83
C SER A 202 3.61 15.42 25.51
N ARG A 203 2.69 14.56 25.97
CA ARG A 203 1.36 14.87 26.51
C ARG A 203 0.40 15.56 25.52
N LYS A 204 0.78 15.64 24.25
CA LYS A 204 -0.09 16.15 23.18
C LYS A 204 -0.97 15.02 22.66
N ALA A 205 -2.28 15.21 22.69
CA ALA A 205 -3.20 14.22 22.17
C ALA A 205 -3.19 14.19 20.63
N PHE A 206 -3.50 13.03 20.06
CA PHE A 206 -3.87 12.91 18.65
C PHE A 206 -5.13 12.06 18.51
N SER A 207 -5.84 12.28 17.40
CA SER A 207 -6.94 11.43 16.96
C SER A 207 -6.96 11.44 15.43
N VAL A 208 -7.06 10.26 14.83
CA VAL A 208 -7.08 10.08 13.38
C VAL A 208 -8.16 9.09 12.99
N GLN A 209 -8.91 9.45 11.95
CA GLN A 209 -9.91 8.59 11.33
C GLN A 209 -9.40 8.09 9.97
N TYR A 210 -9.39 6.78 9.82
CA TYR A 210 -9.12 6.05 8.57
C TYR A 210 -10.40 5.49 8.00
N GLY A 211 -10.33 5.01 6.76
CA GLY A 211 -11.43 4.28 6.16
C GLY A 211 -11.78 2.99 6.91
N SER A 212 -10.80 2.39 7.56
CA SER A 212 -10.94 1.14 8.31
C SER A 212 -11.44 1.32 9.74
N GLY A 213 -11.18 2.46 10.36
CA GLY A 213 -11.38 2.67 11.79
C GLY A 213 -10.63 3.91 12.25
N ALA A 214 -10.48 4.10 13.56
CA ALA A 214 -9.80 5.23 14.17
C ALA A 214 -8.69 4.78 15.10
N ALA A 215 -7.74 5.68 15.33
CA ALA A 215 -6.72 5.57 16.38
C ALA A 215 -6.62 6.91 17.12
N ALA A 216 -6.52 6.87 18.44
CA ALA A 216 -6.36 8.04 19.29
C ALA A 216 -5.42 7.74 20.45
N GLY A 217 -4.71 8.75 20.94
CA GLY A 217 -3.75 8.60 22.02
C GLY A 217 -2.90 9.84 22.19
N VAL A 218 -1.61 9.64 22.48
CA VAL A 218 -0.65 10.73 22.72
C VAL A 218 0.52 10.67 21.76
N ILE A 219 1.05 11.82 21.38
CA ILE A 219 2.28 11.93 20.60
C ILE A 219 3.46 11.66 21.55
N VAL A 220 4.36 10.79 21.15
CA VAL A 220 5.54 10.35 21.89
C VAL A 220 6.78 10.54 21.04
N ASN A 221 7.95 10.53 21.68
CA ASN A 221 9.23 10.42 21.01
C ASN A 221 9.89 9.13 21.50
N ASP A 222 10.41 8.33 20.58
CA ASP A 222 11.20 7.15 20.92
C ASP A 222 12.24 6.87 19.83
N THR A 223 13.06 5.86 20.04
CA THR A 223 13.99 5.34 19.05
C THR A 223 13.25 4.46 18.04
N VAL A 224 13.41 4.72 16.74
CA VAL A 224 12.81 3.93 15.65
C VAL A 224 13.90 3.56 14.66
N VAL A 225 13.93 2.31 14.19
CA VAL A 225 14.93 1.83 13.22
C VAL A 225 14.27 1.64 11.85
N LEU A 226 14.77 2.35 10.84
CA LEU A 226 14.34 2.23 9.44
C LEU A 226 15.53 1.79 8.61
N GLY A 227 15.46 0.62 7.98
CA GLY A 227 16.49 0.11 7.06
C GLY A 227 17.89 0.06 7.68
N GLY A 228 17.97 -0.29 8.97
CA GLY A 228 19.21 -0.31 9.75
C GLY A 228 19.64 1.06 10.32
N VAL A 229 18.97 2.15 9.96
CA VAL A 229 19.25 3.48 10.49
C VAL A 229 18.43 3.75 11.74
N GLN A 230 19.12 4.06 12.85
CA GLN A 230 18.50 4.36 14.13
C GLN A 230 18.15 5.85 14.25
N MET A 231 16.86 6.16 14.14
CA MET A 231 16.28 7.47 14.35
C MET A 231 15.98 7.65 15.84
N LYS A 232 16.82 8.43 16.54
CA LYS A 232 16.57 8.78 17.95
C LYS A 232 15.58 9.94 18.04
N ASN A 233 14.71 9.91 19.04
CA ASN A 233 13.70 10.94 19.28
C ASN A 233 12.78 11.18 18.07
N LEU A 234 12.39 10.13 17.36
CA LEU A 234 11.40 10.26 16.29
C LEU A 234 10.02 10.44 16.93
N ALA A 235 9.29 11.46 16.51
CA ALA A 235 7.93 11.72 16.99
C ALA A 235 6.90 10.85 16.25
N PHE A 236 5.99 10.20 16.98
CA PHE A 236 4.89 9.39 16.44
C PHE A 236 3.78 9.23 17.49
N GLY A 237 2.64 8.64 17.12
CA GLY A 237 1.54 8.39 18.04
C GLY A 237 1.69 7.07 18.83
N ALA A 238 1.52 7.12 20.15
CA ALA A 238 1.21 5.94 20.95
C ALA A 238 -0.32 5.84 21.10
N ALA A 239 -0.95 4.90 20.39
CA ALA A 239 -2.40 4.76 20.35
C ALA A 239 -2.92 4.12 21.64
N GLN A 240 -3.73 4.87 22.39
CA GLN A 240 -4.38 4.44 23.63
C GLN A 240 -5.80 3.92 23.39
N SER A 241 -6.36 4.21 22.21
CA SER A 241 -7.64 3.71 21.77
C SER A 241 -7.58 3.45 20.27
N ILE A 242 -7.99 2.26 19.85
CA ILE A 242 -8.10 1.88 18.45
C ILE A 242 -9.46 1.21 18.20
N SER A 243 -9.96 1.37 16.97
CA SER A 243 -11.17 0.67 16.55
C SER A 243 -10.95 -0.85 16.45
N SER A 244 -12.06 -1.61 16.53
CA SER A 244 -12.04 -3.07 16.48
C SER A 244 -11.42 -3.63 15.20
N SER A 245 -11.49 -2.89 14.09
CA SER A 245 -10.84 -3.26 12.83
C SER A 245 -9.32 -3.32 12.92
N PHE A 246 -8.70 -2.55 13.82
CA PHE A 246 -7.28 -2.61 14.12
C PHE A 246 -7.00 -3.61 15.24
N SER A 247 -7.74 -3.57 16.36
CA SER A 247 -7.48 -4.48 17.49
C SER A 247 -7.71 -5.96 17.17
N ASN A 248 -8.53 -6.26 16.16
CA ASN A 248 -8.77 -7.64 15.71
C ASN A 248 -7.79 -8.08 14.62
N ASP A 249 -6.94 -7.20 14.11
CA ASP A 249 -5.89 -7.56 13.16
C ASP A 249 -4.61 -7.99 13.87
N ALA A 250 -4.53 -9.27 14.18
CA ALA A 250 -3.39 -9.88 14.86
C ALA A 250 -2.06 -9.81 14.06
N ASN A 251 -2.04 -9.25 12.85
CA ASN A 251 -0.84 -9.16 12.02
C ASN A 251 -0.13 -7.80 12.12
N THR A 252 -0.73 -6.81 12.80
CA THR A 252 -0.26 -5.43 12.78
C THR A 252 -0.28 -4.83 14.19
N ASP A 253 0.74 -4.05 14.49
CA ASP A 253 0.90 -3.33 15.77
C ASP A 253 0.75 -1.80 15.57
N GLY A 254 0.45 -1.37 14.35
CA GLY A 254 0.38 0.05 13.98
C GLY A 254 0.40 0.32 12.49
N LEU A 255 0.45 1.60 12.15
CA LEU A 255 0.42 2.10 10.78
C LEU A 255 1.36 3.29 10.62
N MET A 256 2.10 3.29 9.52
CA MET A 256 3.01 4.36 9.13
C MET A 256 2.51 5.05 7.86
N GLY A 257 2.00 6.27 8.03
CA GLY A 257 1.60 7.13 6.92
C GLY A 257 2.79 7.65 6.11
N LEU A 258 2.67 7.58 4.79
CA LEU A 258 3.66 7.94 3.77
C LEU A 258 3.10 8.91 2.70
N ALA A 259 1.95 9.53 2.96
CA ALA A 259 1.42 10.70 2.27
C ALA A 259 2.02 12.00 2.80
N LYS A 260 1.72 13.15 2.18
CA LYS A 260 2.31 14.45 2.53
C LYS A 260 1.87 14.92 3.91
N GLN A 261 2.77 15.54 4.66
CA GLN A 261 2.49 15.98 6.05
C GLN A 261 1.23 16.83 6.21
N SER A 262 0.80 17.56 5.17
CA SER A 262 -0.43 18.35 5.19
C SER A 262 -1.71 17.55 5.50
N LEU A 263 -1.68 16.20 5.42
CA LEU A 263 -2.78 15.33 5.84
C LEU A 263 -2.69 14.84 7.30
N SER A 264 -1.57 15.09 7.98
CA SER A 264 -1.34 14.62 9.34
C SER A 264 -2.27 15.33 10.33
N ASN A 265 -2.89 14.56 11.22
CA ASN A 265 -3.63 15.12 12.36
C ASN A 265 -2.69 15.43 13.55
N MET A 266 -1.52 14.79 13.60
CA MET A 266 -0.52 15.03 14.64
C MET A 266 0.31 16.30 14.39
N GLY A 267 0.48 16.71 13.13
CA GLY A 267 1.29 17.86 12.75
C GLY A 267 2.80 17.68 13.01
N VAL A 268 3.26 16.43 13.19
CA VAL A 268 4.69 16.08 13.30
C VAL A 268 5.24 15.68 11.93
N PRO A 269 6.56 15.71 11.70
CA PRO A 269 7.13 15.27 10.43
C PRO A 269 6.79 13.82 10.12
N THR A 270 6.50 13.52 8.85
CA THR A 270 6.36 12.14 8.38
C THR A 270 7.73 11.42 8.45
N PRO A 271 7.80 10.08 8.42
CA PRO A 271 9.07 9.36 8.49
C PRO A 271 10.08 9.78 7.42
N VAL A 272 9.63 10.01 6.18
CA VAL A 272 10.48 10.48 5.07
C VAL A 272 11.00 11.90 5.34
N GLN A 273 10.16 12.79 5.85
CA GLN A 273 10.59 14.15 6.23
C GLN A 273 11.57 14.12 7.40
N ALA A 274 11.37 13.24 8.38
CA ALA A 274 12.29 13.10 9.52
C ALA A 274 13.67 12.57 9.08
N LEU A 275 13.71 11.57 8.20
CA LEU A 275 14.94 11.09 7.57
C LEU A 275 15.67 12.21 6.80
N LYS A 276 14.92 13.05 6.09
CA LYS A 276 15.50 14.19 5.39
C LYS A 276 16.02 15.26 6.36
N ALA A 277 15.23 15.62 7.37
CA ALA A 277 15.59 16.65 8.35
C ALA A 277 16.85 16.31 9.15
N THR A 278 17.15 15.01 9.31
CA THR A 278 18.37 14.51 9.96
C THR A 278 19.56 14.39 9.01
N GLY A 279 19.39 14.65 7.72
CA GLY A 279 20.43 14.53 6.69
C GLY A 279 20.78 13.09 6.32
N ILE A 280 19.99 12.10 6.75
CA ILE A 280 20.19 10.69 6.39
C ILE A 280 19.87 10.45 4.92
N ILE A 281 18.84 11.13 4.40
CA ILE A 281 18.51 11.16 2.98
C ILE A 281 18.54 12.60 2.47
N ASN A 282 18.82 12.78 1.18
CA ASN A 282 18.89 14.11 0.56
C ASN A 282 17.51 14.63 0.13
N ASP A 283 16.70 13.75 -0.44
CA ASP A 283 15.40 14.09 -1.00
C ASP A 283 14.29 13.36 -0.23
N ALA A 284 13.13 14.01 -0.05
CA ALA A 284 11.95 13.42 0.59
C ALA A 284 11.21 12.53 -0.43
N ILE A 285 11.89 11.47 -0.87
CA ILE A 285 11.40 10.48 -1.82
C ILE A 285 11.03 9.21 -1.06
N THR A 286 9.87 8.65 -1.37
CA THR A 286 9.48 7.30 -0.95
C THR A 286 9.17 6.49 -2.20
N SER A 287 9.71 5.28 -2.30
CA SER A 287 9.53 4.41 -3.46
C SER A 287 9.15 3.00 -3.05
N PHE A 288 8.26 2.38 -3.80
CA PHE A 288 7.62 1.12 -3.49
C PHE A 288 7.82 0.13 -4.63
N ARG A 289 8.30 -1.06 -4.28
CA ARG A 289 8.15 -2.27 -5.09
C ARG A 289 7.28 -3.22 -4.28
N LEU A 290 5.98 -3.27 -4.59
CA LEU A 290 5.07 -4.18 -3.90
C LEU A 290 5.26 -5.61 -4.40
N PRO A 291 5.32 -6.62 -3.52
CA PRO A 291 5.35 -8.02 -3.92
C PRO A 291 3.95 -8.50 -4.32
N ARG A 292 3.89 -9.57 -5.12
CA ARG A 292 2.65 -10.27 -5.47
C ARG A 292 2.74 -11.71 -4.97
N SER A 293 1.76 -12.15 -4.19
CA SER A 293 1.80 -13.51 -3.60
C SER A 293 1.87 -14.62 -4.65
N LEU A 294 1.15 -14.47 -5.76
CA LEU A 294 1.10 -15.41 -6.88
C LEU A 294 2.40 -15.52 -7.69
N ASP A 295 3.42 -14.71 -7.36
CA ASP A 295 4.75 -14.82 -7.98
C ASP A 295 5.73 -15.60 -7.08
N HIS A 296 5.36 -15.92 -5.84
CA HIS A 296 6.18 -16.70 -4.89
C HIS A 296 7.57 -16.09 -4.62
N GLN A 297 7.67 -14.76 -4.65
CA GLN A 297 8.90 -14.02 -4.43
C GLN A 297 8.76 -13.02 -3.27
N ASN A 298 9.79 -12.96 -2.42
CA ASN A 298 9.86 -11.98 -1.33
C ASN A 298 10.69 -10.76 -1.75
N ILE A 299 10.20 -10.02 -2.73
CA ILE A 299 10.87 -8.85 -3.34
C ILE A 299 10.30 -7.51 -2.88
N GLY A 300 9.43 -7.55 -1.86
CA GLY A 300 8.72 -6.38 -1.39
C GLY A 300 9.65 -5.43 -0.65
N GLU A 301 9.75 -4.18 -1.10
CA GLU A 301 10.57 -3.16 -0.44
C GLU A 301 9.97 -1.76 -0.53
N VAL A 302 10.17 -0.96 0.53
CA VAL A 302 10.04 0.50 0.51
C VAL A 302 11.43 1.11 0.62
N THR A 303 11.75 2.07 -0.24
CA THR A 303 13.02 2.81 -0.24
C THR A 303 12.76 4.28 -0.02
N PHE A 304 13.45 4.86 0.95
CA PHE A 304 13.44 6.30 1.24
C PHE A 304 14.68 6.96 0.66
N GLY A 305 14.53 8.17 0.13
CA GLY A 305 15.63 9.04 -0.30
C GLY A 305 15.95 9.01 -1.80
N ALA A 306 15.55 7.98 -2.53
CA ALA A 306 15.85 7.85 -3.96
C ALA A 306 14.93 6.86 -4.67
N LEU A 307 14.88 6.97 -6.01
CA LEU A 307 14.43 5.89 -6.86
C LEU A 307 15.47 4.77 -6.87
N ASP A 308 15.08 3.56 -6.51
CA ASP A 308 15.88 2.35 -6.68
C ASP A 308 15.76 1.83 -8.12
N THR A 309 16.72 2.22 -8.96
CA THR A 309 16.77 1.85 -10.37
C THR A 309 16.98 0.36 -10.62
N THR A 310 17.25 -0.44 -9.59
CA THR A 310 17.37 -1.91 -9.72
C THR A 310 16.02 -2.62 -9.73
N LYS A 311 14.92 -1.91 -9.47
CA LYS A 311 13.57 -2.49 -9.30
C LYS A 311 12.60 -2.21 -10.45
N PHE A 312 13.04 -1.47 -11.47
CA PHE A 312 12.19 -1.04 -12.59
C PHE A 312 12.98 -0.81 -13.87
N ASP A 313 12.30 -0.89 -15.01
CA ASP A 313 12.89 -0.46 -16.29
C ASP A 313 12.86 1.06 -16.39
N SER A 314 14.04 1.68 -16.27
CA SER A 314 14.21 3.13 -16.40
C SER A 314 13.69 3.74 -17.72
N SER A 315 13.60 2.95 -18.80
CA SER A 315 13.06 3.40 -20.10
C SER A 315 11.56 3.69 -20.04
N THR A 316 10.87 3.13 -19.03
CA THR A 316 9.43 3.24 -18.82
C THR A 316 9.04 4.30 -17.79
N LEU A 317 10.03 4.92 -17.14
CA LEU A 317 9.79 5.89 -16.09
C LEU A 317 9.04 7.12 -16.61
N VAL A 318 7.93 7.42 -15.96
CA VAL A 318 7.15 8.64 -16.17
C VAL A 318 6.99 9.34 -14.84
N THR A 319 7.27 10.64 -14.81
CA THR A 319 7.05 11.50 -13.64
C THR A 319 5.96 12.51 -13.98
N VAL A 320 4.94 12.58 -13.13
CA VAL A 320 3.79 13.51 -13.28
C VAL A 320 3.64 14.37 -12.02
N PRO A 321 3.13 15.60 -12.15
CA PRO A 321 2.82 16.43 -11.00
C PRO A 321 1.68 15.81 -10.18
N SER A 322 1.85 15.84 -8.86
CA SER A 322 0.80 15.58 -7.89
C SER A 322 -0.04 16.84 -7.71
N LEU A 323 -1.35 16.69 -7.65
CA LEU A 323 -2.29 17.77 -7.38
C LEU A 323 -2.23 18.16 -5.90
N ASN A 324 -2.51 19.43 -5.61
CA ASN A 324 -2.46 19.96 -4.25
C ASN A 324 -3.67 19.52 -3.42
N SER A 325 -3.59 18.32 -2.85
CA SER A 325 -4.63 17.75 -1.97
C SER A 325 -4.07 17.13 -0.69
N GLY A 326 -2.75 17.14 -0.49
CA GLY A 326 -2.04 16.36 0.52
C GLY A 326 -1.89 14.87 0.19
N PHE A 327 -2.80 14.30 -0.60
CA PHE A 327 -2.69 12.94 -1.12
C PHE A 327 -1.76 12.88 -2.33
N TRP A 328 -1.29 11.68 -2.68
CA TRP A 328 -0.65 11.39 -3.96
C TRP A 328 -1.69 11.28 -5.09
N LEU A 329 -2.39 12.39 -5.32
CA LEU A 329 -3.43 12.53 -6.34
C LEU A 329 -2.80 12.99 -7.65
N ILE A 330 -3.03 12.29 -8.76
CA ILE A 330 -2.46 12.60 -10.08
C ILE A 330 -3.53 12.58 -11.18
N ASN A 331 -3.31 13.34 -12.25
CA ASN A 331 -4.18 13.28 -13.43
C ASN A 331 -3.97 11.96 -14.19
N MET A 332 -5.06 11.35 -14.63
CA MET A 332 -5.07 10.17 -15.49
C MET A 332 -5.44 10.57 -16.93
N ASP A 333 -4.68 10.06 -17.89
CA ASP A 333 -4.87 10.36 -19.32
C ASP A 333 -5.88 9.43 -19.99
N GLY A 334 -6.15 8.25 -19.41
CA GLY A 334 -7.14 7.31 -19.93
C GLY A 334 -7.01 5.91 -19.33
N VAL A 335 -7.92 5.03 -19.76
CA VAL A 335 -7.91 3.59 -19.44
C VAL A 335 -8.16 2.80 -20.73
N SER A 336 -7.57 1.62 -20.81
CA SER A 336 -7.80 0.69 -21.92
C SER A 336 -8.01 -0.73 -21.42
N VAL A 337 -8.82 -1.51 -22.13
CA VAL A 337 -8.98 -2.94 -21.91
C VAL A 337 -8.61 -3.67 -23.20
N ASN A 338 -7.66 -4.61 -23.12
CA ASN A 338 -7.11 -5.34 -24.26
C ASN A 338 -6.62 -4.41 -25.40
N GLY A 339 -6.02 -3.29 -25.03
CA GLY A 339 -5.53 -2.26 -25.97
C GLY A 339 -6.63 -1.33 -26.54
N ALA A 340 -7.91 -1.65 -26.36
CA ALA A 340 -9.01 -0.77 -26.75
C ALA A 340 -9.20 0.32 -25.68
N SER A 341 -9.17 1.59 -26.10
CA SER A 341 -9.40 2.72 -25.18
C SER A 341 -10.87 2.74 -24.72
N ILE A 342 -11.09 2.93 -23.42
CA ILE A 342 -12.44 3.10 -22.86
C ILE A 342 -12.76 4.58 -22.82
N ASN A 343 -13.95 4.92 -23.32
CA ASN A 343 -14.44 6.29 -23.23
C ASN A 343 -15.01 6.55 -21.84
N LEU A 344 -14.24 7.26 -21.01
CA LEU A 344 -14.67 7.75 -19.69
C LEU A 344 -15.40 9.09 -19.84
N SER A 345 -16.47 9.11 -20.62
CA SER A 345 -17.22 10.34 -20.94
C SER A 345 -18.17 10.81 -19.84
N SER A 346 -18.31 10.06 -18.75
CA SER A 346 -19.29 10.30 -17.69
C SER A 346 -18.75 11.24 -16.60
N GLY A 347 -18.77 12.55 -16.81
CA GLY A 347 -18.29 13.55 -15.84
C GLY A 347 -17.75 14.80 -16.53
N SER A 348 -17.61 15.89 -15.80
CA SER A 348 -17.25 17.20 -16.38
C SER A 348 -15.74 17.43 -16.55
N GLY A 349 -14.87 16.48 -16.19
CA GLY A 349 -13.43 16.71 -16.13
C GLY A 349 -12.56 15.47 -16.34
N LYS A 350 -11.24 15.73 -16.42
CA LYS A 350 -10.21 14.68 -16.44
C LYS A 350 -10.29 13.84 -15.18
N ARG A 351 -10.02 12.54 -15.33
CA ARG A 351 -9.96 11.64 -14.19
C ARG A 351 -8.70 11.88 -13.40
N THR A 352 -8.81 11.66 -12.10
CA THR A 352 -7.70 11.74 -11.16
C THR A 352 -7.61 10.45 -10.36
N ALA A 353 -6.40 9.99 -10.11
CA ALA A 353 -6.12 8.78 -9.33
C ALA A 353 -5.39 9.16 -8.04
N ILE A 354 -5.93 8.72 -6.90
CA ILE A 354 -5.18 8.68 -5.64
C ILE A 354 -4.40 7.38 -5.63
N MET A 355 -3.07 7.47 -5.54
CA MET A 355 -2.20 6.30 -5.46
C MET A 355 -2.04 5.92 -3.98
N ASP A 356 -2.54 4.74 -3.60
CA ASP A 356 -2.68 4.36 -2.20
C ASP A 356 -2.35 2.88 -1.92
N THR A 357 -1.17 2.63 -1.34
CA THR A 357 -0.70 1.32 -0.88
C THR A 357 -1.43 0.79 0.36
N GLY A 358 -2.22 1.63 1.05
CA GLY A 358 -3.10 1.22 2.15
C GLY A 358 -4.44 0.67 1.69
N THR A 359 -4.74 0.73 0.38
CA THR A 359 -5.96 0.21 -0.22
C THR A 359 -5.66 -1.01 -1.09
N THR A 360 -6.38 -2.10 -0.85
CA THR A 360 -6.21 -3.33 -1.63
C THR A 360 -6.75 -3.25 -3.05
N LEU A 361 -7.95 -2.67 -3.22
CA LEU A 361 -8.68 -2.67 -4.49
C LEU A 361 -8.31 -1.46 -5.35
N MET A 362 -8.60 -1.53 -6.65
CA MET A 362 -8.84 -0.32 -7.43
C MET A 362 -10.33 0.02 -7.32
N VAL A 363 -10.67 1.18 -6.76
CA VAL A 363 -12.06 1.62 -6.61
C VAL A 363 -12.30 2.81 -7.51
N VAL A 364 -13.17 2.63 -8.49
CA VAL A 364 -13.46 3.63 -9.53
C VAL A 364 -14.85 4.22 -9.34
N SER A 365 -15.19 5.26 -10.09
CA SER A 365 -16.53 5.84 -10.04
C SER A 365 -17.59 4.84 -10.51
N ALA A 366 -18.81 4.95 -9.97
CA ALA A 366 -19.93 4.11 -10.39
C ALA A 366 -20.24 4.22 -11.90
N THR A 367 -19.86 5.34 -12.53
CA THR A 367 -20.07 5.57 -13.96
C THR A 367 -18.94 5.07 -14.84
N ASP A 368 -17.78 4.76 -14.27
CA ASP A 368 -16.61 4.25 -15.00
C ASP A 368 -16.45 2.73 -14.82
N VAL A 369 -17.01 2.12 -13.76
CA VAL A 369 -16.85 0.68 -13.48
C VAL A 369 -17.46 -0.22 -14.55
N ASP A 370 -18.66 0.12 -15.02
CA ASP A 370 -19.40 -0.69 -16.00
C ASP A 370 -18.69 -0.73 -17.37
N PRO A 371 -18.34 0.40 -18.01
CA PRO A 371 -17.70 0.37 -19.32
C PRO A 371 -16.31 -0.30 -19.31
N ILE A 372 -15.62 -0.34 -18.16
CA ILE A 372 -14.38 -1.13 -18.01
C ILE A 372 -14.69 -2.63 -18.05
N HIS A 373 -15.62 -3.09 -17.22
CA HIS A 373 -15.91 -4.52 -17.09
C HIS A 373 -16.64 -5.10 -18.31
N GLU A 374 -17.47 -4.31 -19.00
CA GLU A 374 -18.11 -4.72 -20.25
C GLU A 374 -17.12 -5.11 -21.35
N GLN A 375 -15.87 -4.63 -21.27
CA GLN A 375 -14.79 -5.01 -22.20
C GLN A 375 -13.95 -6.21 -21.73
N ILE A 376 -14.20 -6.74 -20.53
CA ILE A 376 -13.51 -7.92 -19.99
C ILE A 376 -14.30 -9.18 -20.38
N PRO A 377 -13.74 -10.08 -21.20
CA PRO A 377 -14.43 -11.30 -21.59
C PRO A 377 -14.84 -12.15 -20.38
N GLY A 378 -16.12 -12.54 -20.34
CA GLY A 378 -16.68 -13.37 -19.27
C GLY A 378 -16.94 -12.63 -17.95
N ALA A 379 -16.76 -11.31 -17.89
CA ALA A 379 -17.15 -10.54 -16.73
C ALA A 379 -18.68 -10.51 -16.56
N VAL A 380 -19.15 -10.57 -15.32
CA VAL A 380 -20.56 -10.61 -14.98
C VAL A 380 -20.86 -9.62 -13.87
N LYS A 381 -21.86 -8.76 -14.09
CA LYS A 381 -22.37 -7.85 -13.06
C LYS A 381 -23.28 -8.62 -12.11
N THR A 382 -23.00 -8.51 -10.81
CA THR A 382 -23.80 -9.13 -9.75
C THR A 382 -25.01 -8.26 -9.39
N GLY A 383 -26.03 -8.84 -8.77
CA GLY A 383 -27.21 -8.11 -8.29
C GLY A 383 -26.91 -7.04 -7.22
N THR A 384 -25.70 -7.01 -6.68
CA THR A 384 -25.22 -5.99 -5.73
C THR A 384 -24.62 -4.74 -6.39
N GLY A 385 -24.43 -4.76 -7.71
CA GLY A 385 -23.68 -3.74 -8.45
C GLY A 385 -22.17 -3.98 -8.52
N SER A 386 -21.61 -4.96 -7.81
CA SER A 386 -20.21 -5.40 -8.01
C SER A 386 -20.05 -6.27 -9.24
N TRP A 387 -18.81 -6.41 -9.70
CA TRP A 387 -18.46 -7.24 -10.85
C TRP A 387 -17.66 -8.48 -10.45
N LYS A 388 -17.88 -9.56 -11.20
CA LYS A 388 -17.05 -10.76 -11.20
C LYS A 388 -16.35 -10.90 -12.54
N VAL A 389 -15.18 -11.52 -12.53
CA VAL A 389 -14.37 -11.82 -13.71
C VAL A 389 -13.96 -13.30 -13.68
N PRO A 390 -13.63 -13.92 -14.83
CA PRO A 390 -13.06 -15.27 -14.82
C PRO A 390 -11.80 -15.31 -13.97
N CYS A 391 -11.68 -16.29 -13.07
CA CYS A 391 -10.51 -16.41 -12.20
C CYS A 391 -9.20 -16.62 -12.97
N ASN A 392 -9.28 -17.15 -14.19
CA ASN A 392 -8.16 -17.36 -15.10
C ASN A 392 -8.09 -16.31 -16.22
N THR A 393 -8.72 -15.14 -16.05
CA THR A 393 -8.76 -14.10 -17.06
C THR A 393 -7.34 -13.69 -17.51
N THR A 394 -7.19 -13.50 -18.81
CA THR A 394 -5.99 -12.96 -19.44
C THR A 394 -6.21 -11.53 -19.94
N ALA A 395 -7.34 -10.91 -19.56
CA ALA A 395 -7.64 -9.53 -19.93
C ALA A 395 -6.55 -8.58 -19.41
N SER A 396 -6.22 -7.57 -20.22
CA SER A 396 -5.26 -6.54 -19.87
C SER A 396 -5.99 -5.22 -19.66
N VAL A 397 -6.19 -4.82 -18.41
CA VAL A 397 -6.68 -3.49 -18.05
C VAL A 397 -5.46 -2.61 -17.80
N ALA A 398 -5.37 -1.45 -18.44
CA ALA A 398 -4.22 -0.55 -18.30
C ALA A 398 -4.65 0.90 -18.05
N LEU A 399 -3.92 1.58 -17.15
CA LEU A 399 -4.10 2.99 -16.85
C LEU A 399 -3.03 3.81 -17.55
N LYS A 400 -3.39 5.00 -18.03
CA LYS A 400 -2.47 5.89 -18.75
C LYS A 400 -2.11 7.12 -17.92
N PHE A 401 -0.81 7.35 -17.72
CA PHE A 401 -0.26 8.49 -16.99
C PHE A 401 0.92 9.08 -17.76
N GLY A 402 0.96 10.42 -17.89
CA GLY A 402 2.02 11.13 -18.60
C GLY A 402 2.28 10.58 -20.00
N GLY A 403 1.23 10.17 -20.70
CA GLY A 403 1.32 9.62 -22.05
C GLY A 403 1.66 8.12 -22.14
N ARG A 404 2.02 7.44 -21.04
CA ARG A 404 2.38 6.01 -21.02
C ARG A 404 1.28 5.17 -20.37
N SER A 405 1.02 3.99 -20.94
CA SER A 405 0.10 3.01 -20.36
C SER A 405 0.84 2.00 -19.49
N PHE A 406 0.27 1.69 -18.33
CA PHE A 406 0.75 0.66 -17.41
C PHE A 406 -0.35 -0.37 -17.22
N ALA A 407 -0.08 -1.63 -17.59
CA ALA A 407 -1.04 -2.71 -17.49
C ALA A 407 -1.06 -3.31 -16.09
N ILE A 408 -2.26 -3.60 -15.59
CA ILE A 408 -2.46 -4.46 -14.44
C ILE A 408 -2.09 -5.88 -14.87
N ASN A 409 -1.26 -6.56 -14.07
CA ASN A 409 -1.01 -7.98 -14.25
C ASN A 409 -2.34 -8.74 -14.13
N SER A 410 -2.68 -9.58 -15.10
CA SER A 410 -4.00 -10.23 -15.13
C SER A 410 -4.29 -11.10 -13.90
N LYS A 411 -3.25 -11.55 -13.19
CA LYS A 411 -3.35 -12.25 -11.90
C LYS A 411 -3.96 -11.40 -10.78
N ASP A 412 -3.91 -10.08 -10.90
CA ASP A 412 -4.42 -9.13 -9.89
C ASP A 412 -5.86 -8.65 -10.20
N LEU A 413 -6.39 -8.95 -11.39
CA LEU A 413 -7.80 -8.65 -11.72
C LEU A 413 -8.81 -9.51 -10.95
N PRO A 414 -8.62 -10.82 -10.72
CA PRO A 414 -9.45 -11.59 -9.82
C PRO A 414 -8.97 -11.43 -8.37
N PHE A 415 -9.77 -10.79 -7.53
CA PHE A 415 -9.45 -10.59 -6.11
C PHE A 415 -9.58 -11.87 -5.28
N ALA A 416 -10.68 -12.61 -5.45
CA ALA A 416 -10.92 -13.86 -4.73
C ALA A 416 -12.07 -14.68 -5.33
N SER A 417 -11.93 -16.01 -5.33
CA SER A 417 -12.96 -16.95 -5.82
C SER A 417 -14.12 -17.16 -4.86
N GLY A 418 -13.86 -17.07 -3.55
CA GLY A 418 -14.85 -17.41 -2.52
C GLY A 418 -15.23 -18.88 -2.48
N GLY A 419 -14.33 -19.77 -2.90
CA GLY A 419 -14.59 -21.21 -2.92
C GLY A 419 -15.66 -21.62 -3.92
N ARG A 420 -16.04 -20.73 -4.85
CA ARG A 420 -17.05 -21.00 -5.87
C ARG A 420 -16.48 -21.89 -6.97
N THR A 421 -17.31 -22.81 -7.46
CA THR A 421 -16.99 -23.74 -8.56
C THR A 421 -17.38 -23.20 -9.93
N ASP A 422 -17.99 -22.02 -10.01
CA ASP A 422 -18.42 -21.37 -11.26
C ASP A 422 -17.26 -20.75 -12.07
N GLY A 423 -16.03 -20.83 -11.56
CA GLY A 423 -14.84 -20.28 -12.22
C GLY A 423 -14.77 -18.75 -12.20
N LEU A 424 -15.67 -18.07 -11.47
CA LEU A 424 -15.72 -16.63 -11.36
C LEU A 424 -15.14 -16.15 -10.03
N CYS A 425 -14.36 -15.08 -10.11
CA CYS A 425 -13.75 -14.41 -8.98
C CYS A 425 -14.36 -13.01 -8.83
N THR A 426 -14.45 -12.53 -7.59
CA THR A 426 -14.74 -11.11 -7.32
C THR A 426 -13.69 -10.26 -8.03
N SER A 427 -14.09 -9.20 -8.73
CA SER A 427 -13.14 -8.30 -9.39
C SER A 427 -12.30 -7.54 -8.36
N GLY A 428 -11.02 -7.35 -8.65
CA GLY A 428 -10.14 -6.41 -7.95
C GLY A 428 -10.43 -4.95 -8.29
N ILE A 429 -11.37 -4.71 -9.22
CA ILE A 429 -11.88 -3.40 -9.60
C ILE A 429 -13.30 -3.26 -9.04
N GLY A 430 -13.42 -2.46 -7.98
CA GLY A 430 -14.68 -2.11 -7.33
C GLY A 430 -15.20 -0.74 -7.75
N ALA A 431 -16.40 -0.40 -7.29
CA ALA A 431 -16.99 0.91 -7.48
C ALA A 431 -17.28 1.58 -6.13
N PHE A 432 -17.19 2.90 -6.09
CA PHE A 432 -17.87 3.67 -5.06
C PHE A 432 -19.39 3.46 -5.20
N ALA A 433 -20.07 3.16 -4.10
CA ALA A 433 -21.51 3.34 -3.91
C ALA A 433 -21.99 4.70 -4.43
N ALA A 434 -23.20 4.67 -5.01
CA ALA A 434 -23.81 5.80 -5.66
C ALA A 434 -23.98 7.01 -4.72
N GLY A 435 -23.67 8.21 -5.25
CA GLY A 435 -23.89 9.49 -4.56
C GLY A 435 -22.79 9.92 -3.58
N GLY A 436 -21.75 9.11 -3.36
CA GLY A 436 -20.78 9.33 -2.28
C GLY A 436 -19.37 9.79 -2.69
N SER A 437 -19.08 10.08 -3.96
CA SER A 437 -17.72 10.49 -4.37
C SER A 437 -17.70 11.43 -5.58
N ASN A 438 -16.58 12.14 -5.73
CA ASN A 438 -16.26 12.89 -6.93
C ASN A 438 -16.25 11.93 -8.14
N PRO A 439 -17.10 12.12 -9.16
CA PRO A 439 -17.24 11.18 -10.27
C PRO A 439 -15.97 11.07 -11.14
N ASN A 440 -15.06 12.02 -11.02
CA ASN A 440 -13.78 12.02 -11.74
C ASN A 440 -12.65 11.38 -10.91
N GLN A 441 -12.87 11.03 -9.64
CA GLN A 441 -11.81 10.53 -8.76
C GLN A 441 -11.86 9.02 -8.61
N TRP A 442 -10.69 8.40 -8.77
CA TRP A 442 -10.46 6.98 -8.54
C TRP A 442 -9.48 6.81 -7.37
N LEU A 443 -9.65 5.72 -6.64
CA LEU A 443 -8.68 5.26 -5.66
C LEU A 443 -7.95 4.05 -6.26
N VAL A 444 -6.66 4.19 -6.48
CA VAL A 444 -5.83 3.21 -7.19
C VAL A 444 -4.90 2.54 -6.20
N GLY A 445 -5.34 1.38 -5.72
CA GLY A 445 -4.64 0.56 -4.74
C GLY A 445 -3.84 -0.59 -5.34
N ASP A 446 -3.62 -1.61 -4.51
CA ASP A 446 -2.70 -2.73 -4.77
C ASP A 446 -3.02 -3.53 -6.04
N THR A 447 -4.31 -3.64 -6.41
CA THR A 447 -4.73 -4.21 -7.71
C THR A 447 -3.91 -3.65 -8.88
N PHE A 448 -3.59 -2.35 -8.86
CA PHE A 448 -2.72 -1.72 -9.86
C PHE A 448 -1.28 -1.59 -9.37
N LEU A 449 -1.06 -1.16 -8.13
CA LEU A 449 0.27 -0.80 -7.62
C LEU A 449 1.25 -1.97 -7.57
N LYS A 450 0.78 -3.22 -7.51
CA LYS A 450 1.66 -4.42 -7.65
C LYS A 450 2.28 -4.59 -9.04
N SER A 451 1.74 -3.92 -10.06
CA SER A 451 2.18 -4.04 -11.46
C SER A 451 3.17 -2.96 -11.87
N VAL A 452 3.40 -1.96 -11.00
CA VAL A 452 4.27 -0.82 -11.29
C VAL A 452 5.23 -0.57 -10.13
N TYR A 453 6.38 0.01 -10.46
CA TYR A 453 7.20 0.69 -9.48
C TYR A 453 6.56 2.05 -9.22
N PHE A 454 6.21 2.33 -7.97
CA PHE A 454 5.52 3.54 -7.55
C PHE A 454 6.43 4.37 -6.66
N SER A 455 6.64 5.65 -6.98
CA SER A 455 7.41 6.53 -6.13
C SER A 455 6.80 7.92 -6.02
N THR A 456 6.97 8.52 -4.86
CA THR A 456 6.51 9.85 -4.51
C THR A 456 7.70 10.72 -4.13
N ASN A 457 7.65 12.00 -4.48
CA ASN A 457 8.66 12.99 -4.13
C ASN A 457 7.95 14.20 -3.55
N GLU A 458 8.07 14.38 -2.23
CA GLU A 458 7.42 15.46 -1.48
C GLU A 458 8.08 16.81 -1.74
N ASP A 459 9.37 16.84 -2.07
CA ASP A 459 10.08 18.09 -2.35
C ASP A 459 9.64 18.76 -3.66
N LYS A 460 9.19 17.94 -4.61
CA LYS A 460 8.82 18.38 -5.97
C LYS A 460 7.33 18.25 -6.25
N ASP A 461 6.56 17.72 -5.31
CA ASP A 461 5.16 17.35 -5.50
C ASP A 461 4.95 16.51 -6.77
N THR A 462 5.71 15.42 -6.91
CA THR A 462 5.60 14.53 -8.08
C THR A 462 5.42 13.08 -7.70
N VAL A 463 4.73 12.34 -8.57
CA VAL A 463 4.66 10.87 -8.55
C VAL A 463 5.41 10.35 -9.77
N SER A 464 6.18 9.29 -9.59
CA SER A 464 6.82 8.55 -10.66
C SER A 464 6.31 7.12 -10.73
N LEU A 465 6.04 6.65 -11.95
CA LEU A 465 5.61 5.29 -12.24
C LEU A 465 6.55 4.68 -13.30
N ALA A 466 6.86 3.40 -13.15
CA ALA A 466 7.61 2.63 -14.13
C ALA A 466 7.14 1.16 -14.14
N GLU A 467 7.41 0.43 -15.22
CA GLU A 467 7.24 -1.02 -15.26
C GLU A 467 8.27 -1.67 -14.32
N VAL A 468 7.81 -2.60 -13.48
CA VAL A 468 8.69 -3.34 -12.57
C VAL A 468 9.65 -4.23 -13.37
N SER A 469 10.89 -4.35 -12.88
CA SER A 469 11.81 -5.34 -13.43
C SER A 469 11.40 -6.75 -12.98
N ASN A 470 11.58 -7.72 -13.87
CA ASN A 470 11.41 -9.15 -13.57
C ASN A 470 12.50 -9.68 -12.63
#